data_AF-A0A520JCT8-F1
#
_entry.id   AF-A0A520JCT8-F1
#
_cell.length_a   1.000
_cell.length_b   1.000
_cell.length_c   1.000
_cell.angle_alpha   90.00
_cell.angle_beta   90.00
_cell.angle_gamma   90.00
#
_symmetry.space_group_name_H-M   'P 1'
#
loop_
_entity.id
_entity.type
_entity.pdbx_description
1 polymer ?
#
loop_
_entity_poly.entity_id
_entity_poly.type
_entity_poly.pdbx_seq_one_letter_code
_entity_poly.pdbx_strand_id
1 'polypeptide(L)'
;MAGDIEHTDPNVAAWRAQVMYHEDRAAQERVLAVSARTEAAYAAHLALSERHLHLAATAELVADMPDAEAPHSSSLEQTGVLIRRSYGEIG
;
A
#
# COMPACT_ATOMS: atom_id res chain seq x y z
N MET A 1 -36.97 -5.70 20.93
CA MET A 1 -35.92 -4.77 20.47
C MET A 1 -34.60 -5.50 20.61
N ALA A 2 -34.19 -6.20 19.56
CA ALA A 2 -32.89 -6.86 19.49
C ALA A 2 -31.99 -5.92 18.67
N GLY A 3 -30.86 -5.53 19.26
CA GLY A 3 -29.99 -4.47 18.76
C GLY A 3 -29.47 -4.76 17.36
N ASP A 4 -29.43 -3.70 16.56
CA ASP A 4 -28.65 -3.63 15.33
C ASP A 4 -27.20 -3.97 15.68
N ILE A 5 -26.81 -5.22 15.41
CA ILE A 5 -25.39 -5.54 15.23
C ILE A 5 -25.03 -4.80 13.95
N GLU A 6 -24.32 -3.68 14.07
CA GLU A 6 -23.66 -3.01 12.95
C GLU A 6 -22.86 -4.08 12.20
N HIS A 7 -23.45 -4.59 11.12
CA HIS A 7 -22.79 -5.51 10.22
C HIS A 7 -21.78 -4.66 9.47
N THR A 8 -20.60 -4.47 10.06
CA THR A 8 -19.49 -3.81 9.38
C THR A 8 -19.22 -4.63 8.14
N ASP A 9 -19.48 -4.04 6.98
CA ASP A 9 -19.29 -4.70 5.69
C ASP A 9 -17.87 -5.30 5.66
N PRO A 10 -17.72 -6.63 5.46
CA PRO A 10 -16.42 -7.28 5.45
C PRO A 10 -15.47 -6.68 4.41
N ASN A 11 -15.98 -6.08 3.35
CA ASN A 11 -15.18 -5.40 2.33
C ASN A 11 -14.63 -4.06 2.87
N VAL A 12 -15.41 -3.30 3.65
CA VAL A 12 -14.93 -2.09 4.33
C VAL A 12 -13.79 -2.42 5.29
N ALA A 13 -13.94 -3.51 6.07
CA ALA A 13 -12.86 -3.98 6.95
C ALA A 13 -11.61 -4.41 6.17
N ALA A 14 -11.78 -5.08 5.03
CA ALA A 14 -10.69 -5.49 4.16
C ALA A 14 -9.96 -4.28 3.54
N TRP A 15 -10.69 -3.25 3.11
CA TRP A 15 -10.09 -2.00 2.59
C TRP A 15 -9.35 -1.23 3.67
N ARG A 16 -9.89 -1.12 4.89
CA ARG A 16 -9.18 -0.52 6.02
C ARG A 16 -7.89 -1.28 6.37
N ALA A 17 -7.88 -2.61 6.25
CA ALA A 17 -6.66 -3.39 6.40
C ALA A 17 -5.62 -3.09 5.29
N GLN A 18 -6.06 -2.80 4.05
CA GLN A 18 -5.17 -2.36 2.98
C GLN A 18 -4.58 -0.98 3.24
N VAL A 19 -5.35 -0.04 3.81
CA VAL A 19 -4.84 1.27 4.25
C VAL A 19 -3.68 1.08 5.21
N MET A 20 -3.91 0.35 6.31
CA MET A 20 -2.88 0.09 7.33
C MET A 20 -1.65 -0.61 6.73
N TYR A 21 -1.85 -1.63 5.89
CA TYR A 21 -0.76 -2.33 5.21
C TYR A 21 0.11 -1.36 4.40
N HIS A 22 -0.50 -0.46 3.63
CA HIS A 22 0.24 0.47 2.80
C HIS A 22 0.92 1.58 3.61
N GLU A 23 0.32 2.06 4.70
CA GLU A 23 0.97 2.99 5.62
C GLU A 23 2.21 2.37 6.29
N ASP A 24 2.09 1.14 6.79
CA ASP A 24 3.21 0.40 7.40
C ASP A 24 4.35 0.19 6.41
N ARG A 25 4.01 -0.18 5.17
CA ARG A 25 5.01 -0.33 4.09
C ARG A 25 5.66 1.01 3.76
N ALA A 26 4.90 2.10 3.68
CA ALA A 26 5.47 3.43 3.44
C ALA A 26 6.44 3.85 4.55
N ALA A 27 6.13 3.55 5.81
CA ALA A 27 7.02 3.79 6.95
C ALA A 27 8.29 2.93 6.87
N GLN A 28 8.16 1.65 6.53
CA GLN A 28 9.30 0.74 6.35
C GLN A 28 10.24 1.23 5.23
N GLU A 29 9.70 1.64 4.08
CA GLU A 29 10.51 2.14 2.96
C GLU A 29 11.26 3.44 3.34
N ARG A 30 10.68 4.31 4.17
CA ARG A 30 11.41 5.49 4.70
C ARG A 30 12.58 5.10 5.59
N VAL A 31 12.41 4.09 6.45
CA VAL A 31 13.51 3.56 7.27
C VAL A 31 14.62 3.00 6.37
N LEU A 32 14.25 2.26 5.32
CA LEU A 32 15.20 1.73 4.35
C LEU A 32 15.92 2.85 3.59
N ALA A 33 15.22 3.91 3.18
CA ALA A 33 15.81 5.08 2.54
C ALA A 33 16.93 5.67 3.41
N VAL A 34 16.68 5.92 4.70
CA VAL A 34 17.69 6.46 5.63
C VAL A 34 18.92 5.55 5.75
N SER A 35 18.74 4.24 5.62
CA SER A 35 19.83 3.26 5.66
C SER A 35 20.56 3.04 4.34
N ALA A 36 20.09 3.66 3.25
CA ALA A 36 20.62 3.46 1.91
C ALA A 36 22.06 4.02 1.78
N ARG A 37 22.93 3.25 1.10
CA ARG A 37 24.34 3.61 0.91
C ARG A 37 24.60 4.45 -0.34
N THR A 38 23.59 4.64 -1.19
CA THR A 38 23.69 5.39 -2.43
C THR A 38 22.47 6.30 -2.59
N GLU A 39 22.66 7.42 -3.27
CA GLU A 39 21.57 8.35 -3.58
C GLU A 39 20.49 7.68 -4.45
N ALA A 40 20.88 6.81 -5.37
CA ALA A 40 19.95 6.05 -6.21
C ALA A 40 19.05 5.13 -5.37
N ALA A 41 19.63 4.40 -4.40
CA ALA A 41 18.85 3.53 -3.51
C ALA A 41 17.95 4.36 -2.56
N TYR A 42 18.46 5.49 -2.06
CA TYR A 42 17.67 6.43 -1.27
C TYR A 42 16.43 6.92 -2.04
N ALA A 43 16.62 7.41 -3.27
CA ALA A 43 15.54 7.89 -4.12
C ALA A 43 14.53 6.78 -4.47
N ALA A 44 15.00 5.56 -4.72
CA ALA A 44 14.13 4.42 -5.00
C ALA A 44 13.22 4.08 -3.80
N HIS A 45 13.77 4.03 -2.59
CA HIS A 45 12.98 3.78 -1.38
C HIS A 45 12.00 4.92 -1.08
N LEU A 46 12.37 6.18 -1.32
CA LEU A 46 11.43 7.29 -1.20
C LEU A 46 10.27 7.17 -2.20
N ALA A 47 10.55 6.87 -3.47
CA ALA A 47 9.51 6.68 -4.48
C ALA A 47 8.57 5.51 -4.14
N LEU A 48 9.09 4.43 -3.56
CA LEU A 48 8.27 3.31 -3.06
C LEU A 48 7.39 3.73 -1.88
N SER A 49 7.92 4.53 -0.95
CA SER A 49 7.15 5.08 0.16
C SER A 49 5.99 5.94 -0.32
N GLU A 50 6.25 6.87 -1.24
CA GLU A 50 5.23 7.74 -1.84
C GLU A 50 4.14 6.94 -2.57
N ARG A 51 4.55 5.91 -3.33
CA ARG A 51 3.61 5.01 -3.99
C ARG A 51 2.71 4.30 -3.00
N HIS A 52 3.26 3.80 -1.89
CA HIS A 52 2.46 3.17 -0.86
C HIS A 52 1.46 4.13 -0.21
N LEU A 53 1.83 5.38 0.05
CA LEU A 53 0.89 6.38 0.55
C LEU A 53 -0.24 6.69 -0.44
N HIS A 54 0.07 6.75 -1.73
CA HIS A 54 -0.98 6.93 -2.75
C HIS A 54 -1.96 5.75 -2.78
N LEU A 55 -1.45 4.52 -2.62
CA LEU A 55 -2.30 3.32 -2.53
C LEU A 55 -3.13 3.30 -1.24
N ALA A 56 -2.58 3.74 -0.11
CA ALA A 56 -3.31 3.90 1.15
C ALA A 56 -4.47 4.90 0.99
N ALA A 57 -4.21 6.08 0.42
CA ALA A 57 -5.24 7.08 0.17
C ALA A 57 -6.33 6.56 -0.78
N THR A 58 -5.96 5.77 -1.79
CA THR A 58 -6.94 5.13 -2.70
C THR A 58 -7.78 4.11 -1.95
N ALA A 59 -7.17 3.26 -1.11
CA ALA A 59 -7.87 2.28 -0.30
C ALA A 59 -8.83 2.94 0.72
N GLU A 60 -8.45 4.08 1.28
CA GLU A 60 -9.30 4.87 2.18
C GLU A 60 -10.55 5.39 1.44
N LEU A 61 -10.38 5.97 0.25
CA LEU A 61 -11.49 6.41 -0.59
C LEU A 61 -12.46 5.28 -0.94
N VAL A 62 -11.93 4.09 -1.26
CA VAL A 62 -12.77 2.92 -1.59
C VAL A 62 -13.45 2.34 -0.37
N ALA A 63 -12.83 2.41 0.82
CA ALA A 63 -13.45 1.96 2.07
C ALA A 63 -14.74 2.73 2.42
N ASP A 64 -14.84 3.98 1.95
CA ASP A 64 -16.03 4.82 2.15
C ASP A 64 -17.06 4.69 1.01
N MET A 65 -16.78 3.93 -0.04
CA MET A 65 -17.72 3.69 -1.13
C MET A 65 -18.77 2.64 -0.74
N PRO A 66 -20.06 2.88 -1.03
CA PRO A 66 -21.09 1.86 -0.86
C PRO A 66 -20.85 0.71 -1.85
N ASP A 67 -21.11 -0.53 -1.41
CA ASP A 67 -20.99 -1.76 -2.21
C ASP A 67 -19.59 -1.98 -2.82
N ALA A 68 -18.53 -1.48 -2.16
CA ALA A 68 -17.17 -1.66 -2.63
C ALA A 68 -16.83 -3.16 -2.75
N GLU A 69 -16.34 -3.57 -3.92
CA GLU A 69 -15.82 -4.92 -4.12
C GLU A 69 -14.59 -5.16 -3.22
N ALA A 70 -14.33 -6.41 -2.84
CA ALA A 70 -13.19 -6.75 -2.00
C ALA A 70 -11.86 -6.40 -2.70
N PRO A 71 -10.85 -5.90 -1.95
CA PRO A 71 -9.55 -5.59 -2.54
C PRO A 71 -8.90 -6.84 -3.13
N HIS A 72 -8.49 -6.77 -4.40
CA HIS A 72 -7.70 -7.82 -5.03
C HIS A 72 -6.22 -7.65 -4.73
N SER A 73 -5.58 -8.70 -4.20
CA SER A 73 -4.14 -8.75 -3.92
C SER A 73 -3.32 -8.74 -5.22
N SER A 74 -3.05 -7.57 -5.80
CA SER A 74 -2.09 -7.39 -6.90
C SER A 74 -0.67 -7.03 -6.42
N SER A 75 -0.48 -6.93 -5.09
CA SER A 75 0.72 -6.38 -4.43
C SER A 75 2.03 -7.08 -4.83
N LEU A 76 2.03 -8.41 -4.96
CA LEU A 76 3.25 -9.16 -5.29
C LEU A 76 3.70 -9.00 -6.74
N GLU A 77 2.76 -8.96 -7.71
CA GLU A 77 3.12 -8.82 -9.12
C GLU A 77 3.61 -7.40 -9.44
N GLN A 78 2.92 -6.37 -8.96
CA GLN A 78 3.28 -4.99 -9.28
C GLN A 78 4.55 -4.51 -8.57
N THR A 79 4.79 -4.93 -7.32
CA THR A 79 6.01 -4.58 -6.58
C THR A 79 7.23 -5.28 -7.18
N GLY A 80 7.08 -6.54 -7.61
CA GLY A 80 8.14 -7.27 -8.32
C GLY A 80 8.56 -6.61 -9.64
N VAL A 81 7.62 -5.99 -10.36
CA VAL A 81 7.90 -5.26 -11.62
C VAL A 81 8.66 -3.95 -11.34
N LEU A 82 8.30 -3.19 -10.31
CA LEU A 82 8.98 -1.93 -10.00
C LEU A 82 10.41 -2.15 -9.50
N ILE A 83 10.63 -3.11 -8.62
CA ILE A 83 11.98 -3.48 -8.15
C ILE A 83 12.83 -3.95 -9.33
N ARG A 84 12.30 -4.80 -10.22
CA ARG A 84 13.04 -5.27 -11.40
C ARG A 84 13.42 -4.13 -12.35
N ARG A 85 12.59 -3.09 -12.47
CA ARG A 85 12.95 -1.88 -13.23
C ARG A 85 14.00 -1.05 -12.52
N SER A 86 13.88 -0.86 -11.21
CA SER A 86 14.84 -0.09 -10.41
C SER A 86 16.24 -0.72 -10.32
N TYR A 87 16.35 -2.04 -10.39
CA TYR A 87 17.64 -2.76 -10.42
C TYR A 87 18.06 -3.20 -11.84
N GLY A 88 17.21 -3.01 -12.84
CA GLY A 88 17.39 -3.53 -14.21
C GLY A 88 18.13 -2.60 -15.17
N GLU A 89 18.38 -1.33 -14.82
CA GLU A 89 19.20 -0.40 -15.62
C GLU A 89 20.72 -0.52 -15.32
N ILE A 90 21.17 -1.74 -15.01
CA ILE A 90 22.59 -2.12 -15.13
C ILE A 90 22.65 -3.23 -16.18
N GLY A 91 22.58 -2.82 -17.44
CA GLY A 91 22.75 -3.65 -18.63
C GLY A 91 23.19 -2.78 -19.80
#